data_AF-A0A7V9S6X0-F1
#
_entry.id   AF-A0A7V9S6X0-F1
#
_cell.length_a   1.000
_cell.length_b   1.000
_cell.length_c   1.000
_cell.angle_alpha   90.00
_cell.angle_beta   90.00
_cell.angle_gamma   90.00
#
_symmetry.space_group_name_H-M   'P 1'
#
loop_
_entity.id
_entity.type
_entity.pdbx_description
1 polymer ?
#
loop_
_entity_poly.entity_id
_entity_poly.type
_entity_poly.pdbx_seq_one_letter_code
_entity_poly.pdbx_strand_id
1 'polypeptide(L)'
;ALLAAIAVPGFLRARKRSQATKILNDLRMIDAAVDQYAIETNRLTSFVVGTADWTNYLKSGTILYNTGKDLFGAAYGPQAVDTLPAVPPTSYNTLSDVAPTAFWSPYGP
;
A
#
# COMPACT_ATOMS: atom_id res chain seq x y z
N ALA A 1 -37.83 1.36 -5.35
CA ALA A 1 -36.72 0.79 -4.55
C ALA A 1 -36.33 -0.66 -4.93
N LEU A 2 -36.84 -1.23 -6.03
CA LEU A 2 -36.50 -2.60 -6.46
C LEU A 2 -35.19 -2.70 -7.29
N LEU A 3 -34.69 -1.58 -7.83
CA LEU A 3 -33.46 -1.54 -8.63
C LEU A 3 -32.17 -1.45 -7.80
N ALA A 4 -32.27 -1.10 -6.51
CA ALA A 4 -31.12 -1.07 -5.60
C ALA A 4 -30.66 -2.48 -5.18
N ALA A 5 -31.54 -3.48 -5.23
CA ALA A 5 -31.23 -4.82 -4.72
C ALA A 5 -30.29 -5.65 -5.61
N ILE A 6 -30.21 -5.34 -6.93
CA ILE A 6 -29.46 -6.14 -7.91
C ILE A 6 -28.09 -5.51 -8.25
N ALA A 7 -27.96 -4.18 -8.20
CA ALA A 7 -26.72 -3.51 -8.58
C ALA A 7 -25.69 -3.40 -7.43
N VAL A 8 -26.14 -3.50 -6.17
CA VAL A 8 -25.28 -3.36 -4.98
C VAL A 8 -24.12 -4.37 -4.91
N PRO A 9 -24.30 -5.67 -5.25
CA PRO A 9 -23.20 -6.63 -5.21
C PRO A 9 -22.04 -6.27 -6.17
N GLY A 10 -22.38 -5.76 -7.37
CA GLY A 10 -21.38 -5.30 -8.35
C GLY A 10 -20.60 -4.09 -7.84
N PHE A 11 -21.30 -3.11 -7.25
CA PHE A 11 -20.66 -1.92 -6.68
C PHE A 11 -19.74 -2.22 -5.49
N LEU A 12 -20.09 -3.19 -4.64
CA LEU A 12 -19.25 -3.60 -3.52
C LEU A 12 -17.95 -4.24 -3.99
N ARG A 13 -18.01 -5.13 -5.00
CA ARG A 13 -16.80 -5.76 -5.58
C ARG A 13 -15.94 -4.73 -6.32
N ALA A 14 -16.55 -3.84 -7.09
CA ALA A 14 -15.85 -2.76 -7.78
C ALA A 14 -15.16 -1.82 -6.78
N ARG A 15 -15.84 -1.45 -5.69
CA ARG A 15 -15.25 -0.64 -4.61
C ARG A 15 -14.03 -1.33 -4.00
N LYS A 16 -14.15 -2.60 -3.61
CA LYS A 16 -13.02 -3.35 -3.05
C LYS A 16 -11.84 -3.44 -4.05
N ARG A 17 -12.11 -3.61 -5.35
CA ARG A 17 -11.06 -3.55 -6.38
C ARG A 17 -10.35 -2.21 -6.39
N SER A 18 -11.08 -1.09 -6.35
CA SER A 18 -10.46 0.25 -6.25
C SER A 18 -9.65 0.42 -4.96
N GLN A 19 -10.09 -0.17 -3.86
CA GLN A 19 -9.33 -0.19 -2.60
C GLN A 19 -8.02 -0.96 -2.76
N ALA A 20 -8.05 -2.14 -3.41
CA ALA A 20 -6.84 -2.91 -3.70
C ALA A 20 -5.86 -2.15 -4.58
N THR A 21 -6.33 -1.48 -5.64
CA THR A 21 -5.50 -0.64 -6.50
C THR A 21 -4.87 0.52 -5.74
N LYS A 22 -5.60 1.13 -4.79
CA LYS A 22 -5.05 2.18 -3.93
C LYS A 22 -3.88 1.66 -3.10
N ILE A 23 -4.04 0.53 -2.41
CA ILE A 23 -2.98 -0.07 -1.59
C ILE A 23 -1.77 -0.43 -2.45
N LEU A 24 -1.98 -0.95 -3.66
CA LEU A 24 -0.90 -1.24 -4.60
C LEU A 24 -0.13 0.02 -5.02
N ASN A 25 -0.83 1.14 -5.22
CA ASN A 25 -0.18 2.41 -5.52
C ASN A 25 0.56 2.98 -4.31
N ASP A 26 0.00 2.82 -3.10
CA ASP A 26 0.67 3.20 -1.86
C ASP A 26 2.02 2.45 -1.73
N LEU A 27 2.05 1.13 -2.02
CA LEU A 27 3.28 0.32 -2.03
C LEU A 27 4.32 0.84 -3.02
N ARG A 28 3.92 1.21 -4.24
CA ARG A 28 4.83 1.84 -5.24
C ARG A 28 5.39 3.18 -4.77
N MET A 29 4.57 3.97 -4.08
CA MET A 29 5.00 5.27 -3.55
C MET A 29 6.00 5.08 -2.40
N ILE A 30 5.80 4.08 -1.56
CA ILE A 30 6.72 3.71 -0.48
C ILE A 30 8.08 3.28 -1.06
N ASP A 31 8.07 2.42 -2.07
CA ASP A 31 9.27 1.93 -2.77
C ASP A 31 10.13 3.12 -3.28
N ALA A 32 9.50 4.02 -4.04
CA ALA A 32 10.16 5.23 -4.55
C ALA A 32 10.65 6.17 -3.44
N ALA A 33 9.90 6.29 -2.33
CA ALA A 33 10.27 7.10 -1.18
C ALA A 33 11.50 6.54 -0.44
N VAL A 34 11.58 5.21 -0.29
CA VAL A 34 12.71 4.51 0.31
C VAL A 34 13.97 4.68 -0.53
N ASP A 35 13.85 4.53 -1.85
CA ASP A 35 14.96 4.74 -2.78
C ASP A 35 15.48 6.17 -2.72
N GLN A 36 14.58 7.16 -2.68
CA GLN A 36 14.99 8.56 -2.57
C GLN A 36 15.71 8.83 -1.23
N TYR A 37 15.20 8.31 -0.12
CA TYR A 37 15.87 8.42 1.18
C TYR A 37 17.26 7.79 1.16
N ALA A 38 17.41 6.63 0.50
CA ALA A 38 18.69 5.94 0.38
C ALA A 38 19.72 6.77 -0.39
N ILE A 39 19.31 7.39 -1.50
CA ILE A 39 20.15 8.27 -2.32
C ILE A 39 20.61 9.49 -1.52
N GLU A 40 19.70 10.16 -0.81
CA GLU A 40 20.01 11.39 -0.07
C GLU A 40 20.87 11.14 1.17
N THR A 41 20.66 10.02 1.85
CA THR A 41 21.38 9.69 3.09
C THR A 41 22.54 8.70 2.91
N ASN A 42 22.91 8.41 1.65
CA ASN A 42 23.96 7.46 1.27
C ASN A 42 23.83 6.12 2.00
N ARG A 43 22.61 5.58 2.06
CA ARG A 43 22.36 4.28 2.72
C ARG A 43 22.76 3.15 1.79
N LEU A 44 23.29 2.10 2.42
CA LEU A 44 23.58 0.85 1.75
C LEU A 44 22.29 0.03 1.63
N THR A 45 22.32 -0.95 0.72
CA THR A 45 21.28 -1.97 0.60
C THR A 45 21.04 -2.64 1.95
N SER A 46 19.81 -3.12 2.20
CA SER A 46 19.35 -3.68 3.49
C SER A 46 19.25 -2.70 4.66
N PHE A 47 19.56 -1.42 4.48
CA PHE A 47 19.31 -0.42 5.52
C PHE A 47 17.80 -0.29 5.77
N VAL A 48 17.40 -0.35 7.03
CA VAL A 48 16.00 -0.23 7.44
C VAL A 48 15.63 1.25 7.57
N VAL A 49 14.82 1.73 6.64
CA VAL A 49 14.22 3.07 6.65
C VAL A 49 12.99 3.06 7.55
N GLY A 50 13.01 3.88 8.59
CA GLY A 50 11.89 4.02 9.52
C GLY A 50 10.66 4.59 8.83
N THR A 51 9.47 4.27 9.36
CA THR A 51 8.20 4.81 8.83
C THR A 51 8.20 6.33 8.76
N ALA A 52 8.67 7.00 9.81
CA ALA A 52 8.74 8.46 9.83
C ALA A 52 9.68 9.03 8.74
N ASP A 53 10.74 8.30 8.38
CA ASP A 53 11.74 8.74 7.41
C ASP A 53 11.18 8.68 5.99
N TRP A 54 10.68 7.51 5.55
CA TRP A 54 10.14 7.37 4.21
C TRP A 54 8.82 8.15 4.03
N THR A 55 8.03 8.36 5.10
CA THR A 55 6.81 9.20 4.98
C THR A 55 7.12 10.63 4.59
N ASN A 56 8.30 11.18 4.91
CA ASN A 56 8.66 12.55 4.57
C ASN A 56 8.84 12.78 3.07
N TYR A 57 9.07 11.71 2.30
CA TYR A 57 9.22 11.75 0.84
C TYR A 57 7.88 11.60 0.11
N LEU A 58 6.78 11.48 0.85
CA LEU A 58 5.45 11.40 0.30
C LEU A 58 4.80 12.78 0.24
N LYS A 59 3.81 12.91 -0.65
CA LYS A 59 3.03 14.14 -0.76
C LYS A 59 2.33 14.46 0.57
N SER A 60 2.60 15.66 1.09
CA SER A 60 2.00 16.17 2.31
C SER A 60 0.47 16.19 2.21
N GLY A 61 -0.19 15.88 3.34
CA GLY A 61 -1.65 15.81 3.42
C GLY A 61 -2.26 14.49 2.93
N THR A 62 -1.46 13.55 2.41
CA THR A 62 -1.97 12.19 2.12
C THR A 62 -2.13 11.37 3.40
N ILE A 63 -3.03 10.38 3.39
CA ILE A 63 -3.19 9.45 4.52
C ILE A 63 -1.88 8.72 4.81
N LEU A 64 -1.18 8.33 3.74
CA LEU A 64 0.09 7.61 3.82
C LEU A 64 1.18 8.47 4.48
N TYR A 65 1.31 9.75 4.10
CA TYR A 65 2.19 10.71 4.76
C TYR A 65 1.88 10.86 6.25
N ASN A 66 0.61 11.03 6.61
CA ASN A 66 0.22 11.34 7.99
C ASN A 66 0.28 10.13 8.94
N THR A 67 0.09 8.91 8.44
CA THR A 67 -0.13 7.75 9.30
C THR A 67 0.79 6.58 9.01
N GLY A 68 1.40 6.50 7.82
CA GLY A 68 2.14 5.31 7.39
C GLY A 68 1.27 4.05 7.30
N LYS A 69 -0.05 4.22 7.18
CA LYS A 69 -1.05 3.15 7.17
C LYS A 69 -1.81 3.14 5.86
N ASP A 70 -2.34 1.97 5.54
CA ASP A 70 -3.20 1.78 4.39
C ASP A 70 -4.65 2.25 4.66
N LEU A 71 -5.52 2.03 3.66
CA LEU A 71 -6.93 2.41 3.74
C LEU A 71 -7.71 1.70 4.87
N PHE A 72 -7.25 0.54 5.34
CA PHE A 72 -7.87 -0.23 6.41
C PHE A 72 -7.23 0.03 7.79
N GLY A 73 -6.22 0.91 7.84
CA GLY A 73 -5.49 1.24 9.07
C GLY A 73 -4.37 0.26 9.42
N ALA A 74 -4.04 -0.67 8.52
CA ALA A 74 -2.89 -1.55 8.68
C ALA A 74 -1.60 -0.77 8.40
N ALA A 75 -0.61 -0.90 9.27
CA ALA A 75 0.67 -0.23 9.09
C ALA A 75 1.51 -0.96 8.03
N TYR A 76 2.14 -0.20 7.14
CA TYR A 76 3.16 -0.75 6.23
C TYR A 76 4.48 -1.05 6.97
N GLY A 77 4.75 -0.32 8.05
CA GLY A 77 5.95 -0.52 8.87
C GLY A 77 7.22 0.03 8.24
N PRO A 78 8.38 -0.26 8.86
CA PRO A 78 9.68 0.09 8.30
C PRO A 78 9.96 -0.73 7.04
N GLN A 79 10.71 -0.15 6.11
CA GLN A 79 11.06 -0.77 4.84
C GLN A 79 12.57 -0.86 4.69
N ALA A 80 13.07 -1.83 3.94
CA ALA A 80 14.49 -1.96 3.69
C ALA A 80 14.83 -1.45 2.29
N VAL A 81 15.94 -0.73 2.18
CA VAL A 81 16.49 -0.29 0.88
C VAL A 81 16.77 -1.53 0.02
N ASP A 82 16.38 -1.47 -1.26
CA ASP A 82 16.55 -2.53 -2.25
C ASP A 82 15.72 -3.80 -1.94
N THR A 83 14.70 -3.66 -1.09
CA THR A 83 13.72 -4.72 -0.78
C THR A 83 12.31 -4.22 -1.08
N LEU A 84 11.59 -4.95 -1.92
CA LEU A 84 10.23 -4.60 -2.32
C LEU A 84 9.29 -4.57 -1.09
N PRO A 85 8.52 -3.49 -0.89
CA PRO A 85 7.54 -3.43 0.20
C PRO A 85 6.42 -4.45 -0.02
N ALA A 86 6.07 -5.22 1.02
CA ALA A 86 4.99 -6.19 0.95
C ALA A 86 3.64 -5.59 1.38
N VAL A 87 2.56 -6.08 0.79
CA VAL A 87 1.20 -5.75 1.24
C VAL A 87 0.96 -6.23 2.68
N PRO A 88 0.36 -5.41 3.58
CA PRO A 88 0.02 -5.85 4.93
C PRO A 88 -0.88 -7.09 4.92
N PRO A 89 -0.60 -8.14 5.73
CA PRO A 89 -1.36 -9.40 5.70
C PRO A 89 -2.86 -9.22 5.98
N THR A 90 -3.22 -8.28 6.86
CA THR A 90 -4.61 -7.95 7.17
C THR A 90 -5.36 -7.52 5.91
N SER A 91 -4.75 -6.65 5.12
CA SER A 91 -5.37 -6.02 3.97
C SER A 91 -5.40 -6.95 2.77
N TYR A 92 -4.34 -7.73 2.59
CA TYR A 92 -4.31 -8.85 1.67
C TYR A 92 -5.48 -9.82 1.93
N ASN A 93 -5.70 -10.23 3.18
CA ASN A 93 -6.78 -11.13 3.55
C ASN A 93 -8.17 -10.52 3.29
N THR A 94 -8.37 -9.24 3.64
CA THR A 94 -9.66 -8.56 3.44
C THR A 94 -10.06 -8.39 1.97
N LEU A 95 -9.08 -8.32 1.07
CA LEU A 95 -9.27 -8.09 -0.35
C LEU A 95 -9.09 -9.35 -1.20
N SER A 96 -8.81 -10.50 -0.59
CA SER A 96 -8.56 -11.78 -1.29
C SER A 96 -9.71 -12.19 -2.23
N ASP A 97 -10.95 -11.79 -1.94
CA ASP A 97 -12.13 -12.03 -2.78
C ASP A 97 -12.10 -11.27 -4.12
N VAL A 98 -11.32 -10.20 -4.18
CA VAL A 98 -11.16 -9.31 -5.33
C VAL A 98 -9.71 -8.92 -5.59
N ALA A 99 -8.72 -9.67 -5.15
CA ALA A 99 -7.31 -9.33 -5.41
C ALA A 99 -6.49 -10.60 -5.26
N PRO A 100 -6.41 -11.44 -6.32
CA PRO A 100 -5.63 -12.67 -6.28
C PRO A 100 -4.14 -12.34 -6.14
N THR A 101 -3.32 -13.32 -5.75
CA THR A 101 -1.85 -13.17 -5.62
C THR A 101 -1.19 -12.44 -6.79
N ALA A 102 -1.57 -12.78 -8.02
CA ALA A 102 -1.05 -12.16 -9.24
C ALA A 102 -1.31 -10.64 -9.33
N PHE A 103 -2.36 -10.13 -8.69
CA PHE A 103 -2.65 -8.69 -8.65
C PHE A 103 -1.61 -7.91 -7.83
N TRP A 104 -1.07 -8.55 -6.79
CA TRP A 104 -0.13 -7.92 -5.87
C TRP A 104 1.30 -7.96 -6.37
N SER A 105 1.62 -8.77 -7.39
CA SER A 105 2.97 -8.86 -7.95
C SER A 105 3.49 -7.48 -8.40
N PRO A 106 4.73 -7.09 -8.05
CA PRO A 106 5.75 -7.84 -7.28
C PRO A 106 5.63 -7.72 -5.75
N TYR A 107 4.72 -6.90 -5.24
CA TYR A 107 4.48 -6.58 -3.82
C TYR A 107 3.57 -7.59 -3.08
N GLY A 108 3.66 -8.87 -3.48
CA GLY A 108 2.92 -9.95 -2.80
C GLY A 108 3.35 -10.13 -1.34
N PRO A 109 2.55 -10.87 -0.55
CA PRO A 109 2.97 -11.28 0.79
C PRO A 109 4.20 -12.21 0.77
#